data_AF-V8R5J1-F1
#
_entry.id   AF-V8R5J1-F1
#
_cell.length_a   1.000
_cell.length_b   1.000
_cell.length_c   1.000
_cell.angle_alpha   90.00
_cell.angle_beta   90.00
_cell.angle_gamma   90.00
#
_symmetry.space_group_name_H-M   'P 1'
#
loop_
_entity.id
_entity.type
_entity.pdbx_description
1 polymer ?
#
loop_
_entity_poly.entity_id
_entity_poly.type
_entity_poly.pdbx_seq_one_letter_code
_entity_poly.pdbx_strand_id
1 'polypeptide(L)'
;MDDKEILQQLKTELQLSGKSVISSGKALSTAINQLKFNEKLYQFNAFITGLNKKTNEFQYHAKHKHLLALITWLDRNISKMIKQDEREILDKYLSDLKEHIKVHNQYIDSKIKNNKDVESLDDTIIMKRYTVYFANDEKAKESRKEVEEAKKNELLKKKNGVPTLFKITDKEKDAKSGELKSTKTITANDLNFSHFTRKFEFSNGIVYIIDVYPSGIYMRHNLTPDGKFTKSVKFNGAVEDLSSIEIIEDNIDEEQTNNKENEDDIKE
;
A
#
# COMPACT_ATOMS: atom_id res chain seq x y z
N MET A 1 21.03 -0.04 23.80
CA MET A 1 20.31 -0.96 22.90
C MET A 1 20.26 -0.29 21.54
N ASP A 2 20.68 -0.99 20.50
CA ASP A 2 20.64 -0.48 19.12
C ASP A 2 19.17 -0.34 18.68
N ASP A 3 18.82 0.73 17.96
CA ASP A 3 17.45 0.99 17.49
C ASP A 3 16.89 -0.17 16.64
N LYS A 4 17.78 -0.96 16.02
CA LYS A 4 17.43 -2.19 15.31
C LYS A 4 16.96 -3.31 16.22
N GLU A 5 17.54 -3.47 17.41
CA GLU A 5 17.16 -4.49 18.39
C GLU A 5 15.77 -4.20 18.97
N ILE A 6 15.49 -2.92 19.28
CA ILE A 6 14.17 -2.47 19.76
C ILE A 6 13.08 -2.76 18.73
N LEU A 7 13.32 -2.43 17.45
CA LEU A 7 12.35 -2.70 16.39
C LEU A 7 12.09 -4.18 16.18
N GLN A 8 13.11 -5.03 16.34
CA GLN A 8 12.95 -6.47 16.19
C GLN A 8 12.19 -7.08 17.38
N GLN A 9 12.45 -6.62 18.61
CA GLN A 9 11.69 -7.02 19.78
C GLN A 9 10.21 -6.64 19.65
N LEU A 10 9.91 -5.40 19.26
CA LEU A 10 8.54 -4.92 19.05
C LEU A 10 7.81 -5.71 17.96
N LYS A 11 8.50 -6.17 16.90
CA LYS A 11 7.91 -7.06 15.90
C LYS A 11 7.51 -8.41 16.49
N THR A 12 8.33 -8.99 17.36
CA THR A 12 8.02 -10.25 18.05
C THR A 12 6.81 -10.07 18.99
N GLU A 13 6.80 -9.00 19.79
CA GLU A 13 5.67 -8.67 20.68
C GLU A 13 4.39 -8.38 19.90
N LEU A 14 4.50 -7.75 18.73
CA LEU A 14 3.39 -7.56 17.80
C LEU A 14 2.83 -8.90 17.33
N GLN A 15 3.67 -9.85 16.93
CA GLN A 15 3.25 -11.20 16.52
C GLN A 15 2.52 -11.94 17.66
N LEU A 16 3.06 -11.86 18.88
CA LEU A 16 2.47 -12.52 20.05
C LEU A 16 1.11 -11.91 20.41
N SER A 17 1.04 -10.58 20.53
CA SER A 17 -0.22 -9.88 20.80
C SER A 17 -1.25 -10.08 19.67
N GLY A 18 -0.80 -10.12 18.41
CA GLY A 18 -1.64 -10.43 17.26
C GLY A 18 -2.25 -11.83 17.33
N LYS A 19 -1.48 -12.85 17.72
CA LYS A 19 -2.00 -14.21 17.96
C LYS A 19 -3.06 -14.23 19.06
N SER A 20 -2.84 -13.50 20.15
CA SER A 20 -3.82 -13.38 21.25
C SER A 20 -5.14 -12.79 20.77
N VAL A 21 -5.10 -11.68 20.02
CA VAL A 21 -6.29 -11.04 19.43
C VAL A 21 -7.04 -11.97 18.48
N ILE A 22 -6.34 -12.72 17.64
CA ILE A 22 -6.96 -13.68 16.73
C ILE A 22 -7.62 -14.83 17.50
N SER A 23 -6.98 -15.32 18.55
CA SER A 23 -7.50 -16.38 19.41
C SER A 23 -8.76 -15.94 20.18
N SER A 24 -8.68 -14.83 20.92
CA SER A 24 -9.83 -14.31 21.67
C SER A 24 -10.95 -13.80 20.75
N GLY A 25 -10.61 -13.27 19.58
CA GLY A 25 -11.58 -12.91 18.54
C GLY A 25 -12.32 -14.12 17.96
N LYS A 26 -11.65 -15.27 17.85
CA LYS A 26 -12.30 -16.53 17.47
C LYS A 26 -13.26 -17.01 18.55
N ALA A 27 -12.85 -16.98 19.82
CA ALA A 27 -13.72 -17.33 20.94
C ALA A 27 -14.97 -16.42 21.00
N LEU A 28 -14.80 -15.11 20.82
CA LEU A 28 -15.90 -14.14 20.75
C LEU A 28 -16.84 -14.41 19.56
N SER A 29 -16.29 -14.75 18.39
CA SER A 29 -17.07 -15.12 17.20
C SER A 29 -17.92 -16.38 17.44
N THR A 30 -17.37 -17.36 18.17
CA THR A 30 -18.10 -18.57 18.55
C THR A 30 -19.23 -18.27 19.53
N ALA A 31 -19.00 -17.41 20.53
CA ALA A 31 -20.02 -17.01 21.50
C ALA A 31 -21.19 -16.28 20.84
N ILE A 32 -20.91 -15.32 19.95
CA ILE A 32 -21.94 -14.54 19.25
C ILE A 32 -22.72 -15.39 18.23
N ASN A 33 -22.05 -16.37 17.61
CA ASN A 33 -22.66 -17.33 16.68
C ASN A 33 -23.47 -16.68 15.53
N GLN A 34 -22.96 -15.58 14.96
CA GLN A 34 -23.57 -14.90 13.81
C GLN A 34 -22.60 -14.83 12.64
N LEU A 35 -22.88 -15.58 11.57
CA LEU A 35 -21.96 -15.74 10.42
C LEU A 35 -21.46 -14.40 9.85
N LYS A 36 -22.37 -13.46 9.57
CA LYS A 36 -22.02 -12.14 9.02
C LYS A 36 -21.13 -11.33 9.97
N PHE A 37 -21.34 -11.42 11.27
CA PHE A 37 -20.51 -10.74 12.25
C PHE A 37 -19.12 -11.39 12.34
N ASN A 38 -19.06 -12.72 12.32
CA ASN A 38 -17.82 -13.49 12.39
C ASN A 38 -16.87 -13.14 11.22
N GLU A 39 -17.41 -13.03 10.01
CA GLU A 39 -16.64 -12.58 8.84
C GLU A 39 -16.09 -11.16 9.02
N LYS A 40 -16.93 -10.23 9.50
CA LYS A 40 -16.54 -8.84 9.76
C LYS A 40 -15.45 -8.74 10.83
N LEU A 41 -15.61 -9.46 11.94
CA LEU A 41 -14.64 -9.51 13.04
C LEU A 41 -13.32 -10.14 12.59
N TYR A 42 -13.37 -11.22 11.81
CA TYR A 42 -12.17 -11.82 11.22
C TYR A 42 -11.44 -10.87 10.27
N GLN A 43 -12.18 -10.17 9.39
CA GLN A 43 -11.60 -9.16 8.50
C GLN A 43 -10.95 -8.01 9.27
N PHE A 44 -11.62 -7.51 10.29
CA PHE A 44 -11.11 -6.48 11.18
C PHE A 44 -9.85 -6.94 11.93
N ASN A 45 -9.89 -8.12 12.56
CA ASN A 45 -8.75 -8.66 13.31
C ASN A 45 -7.55 -8.88 12.40
N ALA A 46 -7.75 -9.42 11.19
CA ALA A 46 -6.68 -9.59 10.22
C ALA A 46 -6.05 -8.25 9.82
N PHE A 47 -6.87 -7.21 9.62
CA PHE A 47 -6.39 -5.88 9.30
C PHE A 47 -5.60 -5.25 10.44
N ILE A 48 -6.16 -5.22 11.66
CA ILE A 48 -5.55 -4.50 12.78
C ILE A 48 -4.25 -5.17 13.24
N THR A 49 -4.17 -6.50 13.14
CA THR A 49 -2.99 -7.29 13.50
C THR A 49 -1.99 -7.47 12.37
N GLY A 50 -2.33 -7.11 11.12
CA GLY A 50 -1.49 -7.35 9.96
C GLY A 50 -1.38 -8.83 9.56
N LEU A 51 -2.34 -9.68 9.93
CA LEU A 51 -2.38 -11.08 9.50
C LEU A 51 -2.66 -11.17 7.99
N ASN A 52 -1.73 -11.74 7.24
CA ASN A 52 -1.96 -12.12 5.85
C ASN A 52 -2.80 -13.39 5.81
N LYS A 53 -4.02 -13.27 5.27
CA LYS A 53 -4.99 -14.37 5.22
C LYS A 53 -4.59 -15.52 4.31
N LYS A 54 -3.72 -15.29 3.32
CA LYS A 54 -3.28 -16.31 2.37
C LYS A 54 -2.16 -17.17 2.95
N THR A 55 -1.18 -16.53 3.59
CA THR A 55 -0.02 -17.22 4.17
C THR A 55 -0.18 -17.57 5.64
N ASN A 56 -1.17 -17.00 6.32
CA ASN A 56 -1.36 -17.08 7.77
C ASN A 56 -0.17 -16.55 8.57
N GLU A 57 0.57 -15.61 7.98
CA GLU A 57 1.73 -14.96 8.58
C GLU A 57 1.42 -13.49 8.92
N PHE A 58 2.02 -12.99 9.99
CA PHE A 58 1.90 -11.60 10.37
C PHE A 58 2.87 -10.74 9.56
N GLN A 59 2.31 -9.84 8.74
CA GLN A 59 3.02 -8.92 7.88
C GLN A 59 2.75 -7.49 8.34
N TYR A 60 3.60 -6.99 9.24
CA TYR A 60 3.44 -5.66 9.84
C TYR A 60 3.82 -4.54 8.88
N HIS A 61 2.84 -4.12 8.08
CA HIS A 61 2.92 -2.95 7.20
C HIS A 61 2.25 -1.71 7.81
N ALA A 62 2.24 -1.62 9.13
CA ALA A 62 1.64 -0.51 9.87
C ALA A 62 2.20 0.85 9.40
N LYS A 63 1.29 1.74 8.98
CA LYS A 63 1.59 3.09 8.50
C LYS A 63 1.07 4.18 9.42
N HIS A 64 0.18 3.90 10.36
CA HIS A 64 -0.38 4.90 11.27
C HIS A 64 -0.56 4.29 12.66
N LYS A 65 -0.76 5.14 13.66
CA LYS A 65 -1.15 4.71 15.00
C LYS A 65 -2.55 4.12 15.01
N HIS A 66 -2.77 3.16 15.91
CA HIS A 66 -4.10 2.65 16.23
C HIS A 66 -4.72 3.44 17.37
N LEU A 67 -6.04 3.59 17.36
CA LEU A 67 -6.77 4.40 18.35
C LEU A 67 -7.34 3.54 19.48
N LEU A 68 -7.06 3.92 20.73
CA LEU A 68 -7.67 3.28 21.90
C LEU A 68 -9.19 3.48 21.98
N ALA A 69 -9.72 4.56 21.40
CA ALA A 69 -11.16 4.81 21.31
C ALA A 69 -11.93 3.68 20.61
N LEU A 70 -11.24 2.88 19.80
CA LEU A 70 -11.78 1.69 19.16
C LEU A 70 -12.27 0.65 20.17
N ILE A 71 -11.58 0.52 21.31
CA ILE A 71 -11.96 -0.42 22.39
C ILE A 71 -13.35 -0.06 22.91
N THR A 72 -13.57 1.21 23.26
CA THR A 72 -14.87 1.69 23.76
C THR A 72 -15.97 1.57 22.70
N TRP A 73 -15.64 1.79 21.42
CA TRP A 73 -16.60 1.62 20.34
C TRP A 73 -16.99 0.15 20.17
N LEU A 74 -16.02 -0.78 20.16
CA LEU A 74 -16.28 -2.21 20.05
C LEU A 74 -17.10 -2.73 21.22
N ASP A 75 -16.76 -2.34 22.45
CA ASP A 75 -17.53 -2.70 23.65
C ASP A 75 -19.01 -2.31 23.51
N ARG A 76 -19.29 -1.06 23.15
CA ARG A 76 -20.67 -0.55 22.98
C ARG A 76 -21.47 -1.28 21.90
N ASN A 77 -20.81 -1.70 20.82
CA ASN A 77 -21.48 -2.33 19.68
C ASN A 77 -21.62 -3.85 19.85
N ILE A 78 -20.66 -4.50 20.50
CA ILE A 78 -20.63 -5.96 20.66
C ILE A 78 -21.32 -6.40 21.95
N SER A 79 -21.31 -5.59 23.02
CA SER A 79 -21.99 -5.92 24.29
C SER A 79 -23.46 -6.30 24.11
N LYS A 80 -24.12 -5.78 23.07
CA LYS A 80 -25.52 -6.07 22.76
C LYS A 80 -25.75 -7.41 22.05
N MET A 81 -24.68 -8.02 21.55
CA MET A 81 -24.70 -9.26 20.75
C MET A 81 -24.26 -10.48 21.55
N ILE A 82 -23.69 -10.28 22.74
CA ILE A 82 -23.23 -11.35 23.63
C ILE A 82 -24.20 -11.52 24.79
N LYS A 83 -24.36 -12.76 25.27
CA LYS A 83 -25.14 -13.01 26.48
C LYS A 83 -24.39 -12.49 27.72
N GLN A 84 -25.14 -12.17 28.77
CA GLN A 84 -24.58 -11.57 29.98
C GLN A 84 -23.59 -12.50 30.70
N ASP A 85 -23.85 -13.80 30.71
CA ASP A 85 -22.99 -14.86 31.26
C ASP A 85 -21.72 -15.12 30.44
N GLU A 86 -21.68 -14.65 29.19
CA GLU A 86 -20.52 -14.78 28.28
C GLU A 86 -19.68 -13.48 28.22
N ARG A 87 -20.01 -12.47 29.02
CA ARG A 87 -19.37 -11.14 29.02
C ARG A 87 -17.85 -11.20 29.16
N GLU A 88 -17.34 -12.12 29.96
CA GLU A 88 -15.89 -12.30 30.18
C GLU A 88 -15.12 -12.57 28.88
N ILE A 89 -15.76 -13.19 27.88
CA ILE A 89 -15.17 -13.45 26.55
C ILE A 89 -14.93 -12.14 25.80
N LEU A 90 -15.90 -11.21 25.86
CA LEU A 90 -15.75 -9.88 25.27
C LEU A 90 -14.65 -9.09 26.00
N ASP A 91 -14.65 -9.09 27.33
CA ASP A 91 -13.67 -8.34 28.11
C ASP A 91 -12.24 -8.86 27.86
N LYS A 92 -12.06 -10.19 27.73
CA LYS A 92 -10.77 -10.77 27.33
C LYS A 92 -10.33 -10.32 25.94
N TYR A 93 -11.23 -10.34 24.97
CA TYR A 93 -10.94 -9.86 23.62
C TYR A 93 -10.55 -8.38 23.59
N LEU A 94 -11.31 -7.52 24.28
CA LEU A 94 -11.01 -6.09 24.37
C LEU A 94 -9.68 -5.81 25.07
N SER A 95 -9.33 -6.61 26.09
CA SER A 95 -8.04 -6.53 26.77
C SER A 95 -6.89 -6.90 25.84
N ASP A 96 -7.00 -8.02 25.11
CA ASP A 96 -5.98 -8.44 24.14
C ASP A 96 -5.78 -7.40 23.04
N LEU A 97 -6.87 -6.83 22.55
CA LEU A 97 -6.84 -5.79 21.53
C LEU A 97 -6.20 -4.51 22.05
N LYS A 98 -6.49 -4.13 23.29
CA LYS A 98 -5.89 -2.94 23.94
C LYS A 98 -4.38 -3.09 24.05
N GLU A 99 -3.89 -4.26 24.46
CA GLU A 99 -2.45 -4.51 24.54
C GLU A 99 -1.81 -4.51 23.14
N HIS A 100 -2.46 -5.14 22.15
CA HIS A 100 -1.98 -5.09 20.77
C HIS A 100 -1.86 -3.66 20.22
N ILE A 101 -2.86 -2.80 20.47
CA ILE A 101 -2.82 -1.38 20.07
C ILE A 101 -1.65 -0.64 20.73
N LYS A 102 -1.37 -0.94 22.01
CA LYS A 102 -0.26 -0.33 22.74
C LYS A 102 1.09 -0.71 22.13
N VAL A 103 1.36 -2.00 21.91
CA VAL A 103 2.60 -2.49 21.27
C VAL A 103 2.73 -1.92 19.85
N HIS A 104 1.65 -1.89 19.09
CA HIS A 104 1.63 -1.28 17.75
C HIS A 104 1.99 0.19 17.77
N ASN A 105 1.44 0.97 18.69
CA ASN A 105 1.76 2.39 18.78
C ASN A 105 3.23 2.62 19.19
N GLN A 106 3.78 1.78 20.08
CA GLN A 106 5.21 1.80 20.41
C GLN A 106 6.10 1.46 19.19
N TYR A 107 5.66 0.51 18.36
CA TYR A 107 6.31 0.20 17.08
C TYR A 107 6.28 1.38 16.10
N ILE A 108 5.13 2.05 15.97
CA ILE A 108 5.00 3.25 15.13
C ILE A 108 5.89 4.39 15.65
N ASP A 109 5.91 4.65 16.96
CA ASP A 109 6.77 5.67 17.55
C ASP A 109 8.25 5.40 17.28
N SER A 110 8.66 4.13 17.35
CA SER A 110 10.02 3.71 16.96
C SER A 110 10.30 3.92 15.47
N LYS A 111 9.32 3.73 14.59
CA LYS A 111 9.46 4.02 13.14
C LYS A 111 9.60 5.52 12.86
N ILE A 112 8.82 6.37 13.55
CA ILE A 112 8.89 7.83 13.42
C ILE A 112 10.28 8.33 13.80
N LYS A 113 10.83 7.87 14.93
CA LYS A 113 12.20 8.22 15.37
C LYS A 113 13.27 7.85 14.35
N ASN A 114 13.04 6.79 13.57
CA ASN A 114 13.94 6.31 12.53
C ASN A 114 13.65 6.91 11.13
N ASN A 115 12.97 8.06 11.05
CA ASN A 115 12.61 8.76 9.80
C ASN A 115 11.89 7.89 8.75
N LYS A 116 11.13 6.88 9.20
CA LYS A 116 10.32 6.07 8.30
C LYS A 116 9.00 6.76 8.01
N ASP A 117 8.51 6.60 6.78
CA ASP A 117 7.23 7.18 6.34
C ASP A 117 6.06 6.58 7.14
N VAL A 118 5.43 7.44 7.95
CA VAL A 118 4.25 7.16 8.76
C VAL A 118 3.17 8.14 8.33
N GLU A 119 2.00 7.60 8.01
CA GLU A 119 0.75 8.31 7.74
C GLU A 119 0.31 9.07 9.01
N SER A 120 0.19 10.38 8.89
CA SER A 120 -0.33 11.30 9.91
C SER A 120 -1.77 11.68 9.57
N LEU A 121 -2.67 10.70 9.71
CA LEU A 121 -4.10 10.88 9.50
C LEU A 121 -4.80 11.33 10.78
N ASP A 122 -5.85 12.13 10.65
CA ASP A 122 -6.68 12.54 11.78
C ASP A 122 -7.39 11.33 12.41
N ASP A 123 -7.59 11.37 13.74
CA ASP A 123 -8.24 10.30 14.49
C ASP A 123 -9.62 9.93 13.94
N THR A 124 -10.39 10.91 13.45
CA THR A 124 -11.69 10.64 12.82
C THR A 124 -11.55 9.79 11.55
N ILE A 125 -10.52 10.04 10.73
CA ILE A 125 -10.24 9.26 9.52
C ILE A 125 -9.74 7.86 9.89
N ILE A 126 -8.84 7.77 10.87
CA ILE A 126 -8.35 6.49 11.37
C ILE A 126 -9.51 5.65 11.91
N MET A 127 -10.43 6.25 12.68
CA MET A 127 -11.62 5.56 13.18
C MET A 127 -12.49 5.01 12.04
N LYS A 128 -12.72 5.81 10.99
CA LYS A 128 -13.44 5.38 9.77
C LYS A 128 -12.79 4.16 9.10
N ARG A 129 -11.46 4.02 9.14
CA ARG A 129 -10.75 2.82 8.62
C ARG A 129 -11.10 1.55 9.38
N TYR A 130 -11.43 1.63 10.66
CA TYR A 130 -11.81 0.46 11.46
C TYR A 130 -13.31 0.19 11.38
N THR A 131 -14.14 1.21 11.51
CA THR A 131 -15.60 1.02 11.56
C THR A 131 -16.18 0.55 10.23
N VAL A 132 -15.47 0.75 9.12
CA VAL A 132 -15.83 0.26 7.78
C VAL A 132 -16.13 -1.24 7.75
N TYR A 133 -15.44 -2.05 8.56
CA TYR A 133 -15.64 -3.50 8.60
C TYR A 133 -17.01 -3.88 9.17
N PHE A 134 -17.60 -3.02 10.00
CA PHE A 134 -18.86 -3.27 10.68
C PHE A 134 -20.04 -2.54 10.02
N ALA A 135 -19.78 -1.54 9.18
CA ALA A 135 -20.77 -0.76 8.45
C ALA A 135 -21.59 -1.60 7.43
N ASN A 136 -22.66 -0.99 6.91
CA ASN A 136 -23.33 -1.46 5.69
C ASN A 136 -22.55 -1.03 4.44
N ASP A 137 -22.88 -1.61 3.29
CA ASP A 137 -22.08 -1.44 2.07
C ASP A 137 -21.97 0.02 1.60
N GLU A 138 -23.05 0.81 1.73
CA GLU A 138 -23.04 2.23 1.37
C GLU A 138 -22.12 3.06 2.26
N LYS A 139 -22.28 2.97 3.59
CA LYS A 139 -21.42 3.70 4.54
C LYS A 139 -19.98 3.22 4.46
N ALA A 140 -19.77 1.92 4.21
CA ALA A 140 -18.44 1.36 4.01
C ALA A 140 -17.77 1.95 2.76
N LYS A 141 -18.50 2.08 1.66
CA LYS A 141 -18.00 2.68 0.41
C LYS A 141 -17.65 4.15 0.59
N GLU A 142 -18.51 4.91 1.26
CA GLU A 142 -18.28 6.32 1.59
C GLU A 142 -17.05 6.49 2.48
N SER A 143 -16.98 5.75 3.60
CA SER A 143 -15.83 5.79 4.52
C SER A 143 -14.52 5.45 3.83
N ARG A 144 -14.51 4.46 2.92
CA ARG A 144 -13.31 4.12 2.12
C ARG A 144 -12.89 5.26 1.21
N LYS A 145 -13.85 5.97 0.62
CA LYS A 145 -13.61 7.14 -0.24
C LYS A 145 -12.95 8.28 0.55
N GLU A 146 -13.51 8.61 1.70
CA GLU A 146 -12.99 9.66 2.58
C GLU A 146 -11.60 9.33 3.11
N VAL A 147 -11.34 8.07 3.47
CA VAL A 147 -10.00 7.60 3.87
C VAL A 147 -8.99 7.78 2.74
N GLU A 148 -9.34 7.38 1.52
CA GLU A 148 -8.46 7.53 0.36
C GLU A 148 -8.19 8.99 0.01
N GLU A 149 -9.19 9.85 0.15
CA GLU A 149 -9.05 11.29 -0.05
C GLU A 149 -8.16 11.94 1.03
N ALA A 150 -8.32 11.55 2.29
CA ALA A 150 -7.46 12.00 3.37
C ALA A 150 -5.99 11.61 3.14
N LYS A 151 -5.71 10.38 2.68
CA LYS A 151 -4.34 9.96 2.32
C LYS A 151 -3.76 10.77 1.17
N LYS A 152 -4.55 11.08 0.14
CA LYS A 152 -4.10 11.95 -0.96
C LYS A 152 -3.76 13.35 -0.45
N ASN A 153 -4.62 13.91 0.39
CA ASN A 153 -4.41 15.24 0.97
C ASN A 153 -3.18 15.27 1.88
N GLU A 154 -2.93 14.22 2.65
CA GLU A 154 -1.71 14.08 3.45
C GLU A 154 -0.45 14.04 2.57
N LEU A 155 -0.47 13.25 1.50
CA LEU A 155 0.64 13.18 0.55
C LEU A 155 0.90 14.53 -0.12
N LEU A 156 -0.16 15.23 -0.55
CA LEU A 156 -0.05 16.57 -1.11
C LEU A 156 0.57 17.55 -0.09
N LYS A 157 0.13 17.52 1.17
CA LYS A 157 0.74 18.36 2.23
C LYS A 157 2.23 18.05 2.42
N LYS A 158 2.60 16.76 2.53
CA LYS A 158 4.01 16.31 2.63
C LYS A 158 4.87 16.74 1.45
N LYS A 159 4.26 16.96 0.29
CA LYS A 159 4.93 17.37 -0.96
C LYS A 159 4.66 18.83 -1.32
N ASN A 160 4.24 19.66 -0.36
CA ASN A 160 3.98 21.10 -0.55
C ASN A 160 3.00 21.42 -1.71
N GLY A 161 1.94 20.62 -1.83
CA GLY A 161 0.92 20.77 -2.87
C GLY A 161 1.32 20.23 -4.24
N VAL A 162 2.55 19.70 -4.40
CA VAL A 162 3.01 19.15 -5.68
C VAL A 162 2.21 17.88 -6.02
N PRO A 163 1.54 17.82 -7.18
CA PRO A 163 0.86 16.63 -7.66
C PRO A 163 1.82 15.43 -7.64
N THR A 164 1.49 14.43 -6.82
CA THR A 164 2.34 13.26 -6.61
C THR A 164 1.57 12.01 -7.02
N LEU A 165 2.24 11.10 -7.72
CA LEU A 165 1.65 9.83 -8.14
C LEU A 165 1.22 9.04 -6.89
N PHE A 166 -0.09 8.82 -6.78
CA PHE A 166 -0.69 8.21 -5.58
C PHE A 166 -0.92 6.71 -5.74
N LYS A 167 -1.29 6.27 -6.95
CA LYS A 167 -1.44 4.85 -7.30
C LYS A 167 -1.41 4.63 -8.81
N ILE A 168 -0.88 3.48 -9.23
CA ILE A 168 -1.05 2.92 -10.57
C ILE A 168 -1.93 1.68 -10.43
N THR A 169 -2.91 1.51 -11.31
CA THR A 169 -3.75 0.30 -11.35
C THR A 169 -3.69 -0.31 -12.73
N ASP A 170 -3.14 -1.53 -12.81
CA ASP A 170 -3.18 -2.34 -14.01
C ASP A 170 -4.55 -3.01 -14.08
N LYS A 171 -5.19 -2.91 -15.23
CA LYS A 171 -6.50 -3.50 -15.49
C LYS A 171 -6.40 -4.38 -16.72
N GLU A 172 -6.98 -5.56 -16.62
CA GLU A 172 -7.22 -6.46 -17.73
C GLU A 172 -8.66 -6.26 -18.19
N LYS A 173 -8.85 -6.20 -19.50
CA LYS A 173 -10.18 -6.11 -20.11
C LYS A 173 -10.56 -7.51 -20.59
N ASP A 174 -11.66 -8.04 -20.08
CA ASP A 174 -12.21 -9.27 -20.62
C ASP A 174 -12.66 -9.03 -22.08
N ALA A 175 -12.17 -9.86 -22.99
CA ALA A 175 -12.39 -9.67 -24.43
C ALA A 175 -13.85 -9.88 -24.86
N LYS A 176 -14.64 -10.62 -24.07
CA LYS A 176 -16.02 -10.99 -24.43
C LYS A 176 -17.06 -10.03 -23.84
N SER A 177 -16.90 -9.65 -22.58
CA SER A 177 -17.79 -8.78 -21.83
C SER A 177 -17.36 -7.31 -21.86
N GLY A 178 -16.08 -7.05 -22.16
CA GLY A 178 -15.50 -5.72 -22.07
C GLY A 178 -15.28 -5.22 -20.64
N GLU A 179 -15.57 -6.04 -19.63
CA GLU A 179 -15.39 -5.68 -18.23
C GLU A 179 -13.91 -5.51 -17.87
N LEU A 180 -13.60 -4.47 -17.09
CA LEU A 180 -12.25 -4.19 -16.63
C LEU A 180 -12.04 -4.75 -15.22
N LYS A 181 -11.16 -5.74 -15.09
CA LYS A 181 -10.75 -6.30 -13.80
C LYS A 181 -9.38 -5.77 -13.42
N SER A 182 -9.24 -5.26 -12.20
CA SER A 182 -7.93 -4.81 -11.71
C SER A 182 -7.04 -6.02 -11.41
N THR A 183 -5.85 -6.08 -12.03
CA THR A 183 -4.90 -7.19 -11.90
C THR A 183 -3.74 -6.85 -10.98
N LYS A 184 -3.33 -5.58 -10.91
CA LYS A 184 -2.29 -5.10 -10.00
C LYS A 184 -2.56 -3.66 -9.56
N THR A 185 -2.19 -3.33 -8.34
CA THR A 185 -2.20 -1.94 -7.84
C THR A 185 -0.88 -1.65 -7.16
N ILE A 186 -0.21 -0.60 -7.62
CA ILE A 186 1.05 -0.06 -7.08
C ILE A 186 0.69 1.24 -6.37
N THR A 187 1.14 1.45 -5.13
CA THR A 187 0.70 2.56 -4.27
C THR A 187 1.81 3.58 -4.04
N ALA A 188 1.47 4.75 -3.49
CA ALA A 188 2.42 5.84 -3.16
C ALA A 188 3.70 5.37 -2.42
N ASN A 189 3.60 4.29 -1.63
CA ASN A 189 4.74 3.74 -0.91
C ASN A 189 5.76 3.03 -1.81
N ASP A 190 5.31 2.44 -2.90
CA ASP A 190 6.14 1.80 -3.92
C ASP A 190 6.73 2.83 -4.90
N LEU A 191 6.17 4.05 -4.89
CA LEU A 191 6.43 5.16 -5.80
C LEU A 191 7.42 6.21 -5.24
N ASN A 192 7.93 6.02 -4.01
CA ASN A 192 8.94 6.90 -3.44
C ASN A 192 10.28 6.70 -4.18
N PHE A 193 10.64 7.65 -5.05
CA PHE A 193 11.92 7.77 -5.78
C PHE A 193 12.19 6.76 -6.91
N SER A 194 11.18 6.04 -7.38
CA SER A 194 11.30 5.08 -8.50
C SER A 194 10.56 5.58 -9.74
N HIS A 195 11.26 5.62 -10.87
CA HIS A 195 10.64 5.74 -12.19
C HIS A 195 10.11 4.36 -12.58
N PHE A 196 8.79 4.23 -12.75
CA PHE A 196 8.20 2.97 -13.18
C PHE A 196 8.27 2.89 -14.70
N THR A 197 8.90 1.83 -15.18
CA THR A 197 8.87 1.44 -16.58
C THR A 197 8.12 0.11 -16.71
N ARG A 198 7.41 -0.08 -17.80
CA ARG A 198 6.82 -1.36 -18.18
C ARG A 198 7.63 -1.92 -19.35
N LYS A 199 8.35 -3.01 -19.10
CA LYS A 199 9.04 -3.80 -20.12
C LYS A 199 8.08 -4.85 -20.68
N PHE A 200 7.95 -4.88 -21.99
CA PHE A 200 7.27 -5.90 -22.77
C PHE A 200 8.34 -6.65 -23.57
N GLU A 201 8.34 -7.97 -23.46
CA GLU A 201 9.25 -8.82 -24.21
C GLU A 201 8.40 -9.71 -25.11
N PHE A 202 8.57 -9.53 -26.42
CA PHE A 202 7.85 -10.29 -27.43
C PHE A 202 8.61 -11.58 -27.72
N SER A 203 7.89 -12.63 -28.11
CA SER A 203 8.46 -13.95 -28.38
C SER A 203 9.49 -13.99 -29.51
N ASN A 204 9.53 -12.94 -30.34
CA ASN A 204 10.53 -12.75 -31.39
C ASN A 204 11.78 -11.97 -30.91
N GLY A 205 11.93 -11.78 -29.59
CA GLY A 205 13.09 -11.10 -29.00
C GLY A 205 12.97 -9.58 -28.95
N ILE A 206 11.92 -8.98 -29.52
CA ILE A 206 11.72 -7.52 -29.43
C ILE A 206 11.41 -7.14 -27.99
N VAL A 207 12.12 -6.16 -27.48
CA VAL A 207 11.87 -5.56 -26.16
C VAL A 207 11.31 -4.16 -26.37
N TYR A 208 10.16 -3.88 -25.77
CA TYR A 208 9.54 -2.57 -25.76
C TYR A 208 9.40 -2.07 -24.32
N ILE A 209 9.89 -0.88 -24.02
CA ILE A 209 9.85 -0.30 -22.66
C ILE A 209 9.04 0.99 -22.71
N ILE A 210 8.00 1.07 -21.89
CA ILE A 210 7.21 2.29 -21.69
C ILE A 210 7.54 2.89 -20.34
N ASP A 211 7.97 4.15 -20.30
CA ASP A 211 7.97 4.92 -19.06
C ASP A 211 6.51 5.20 -18.65
N VAL A 212 6.09 4.64 -17.52
CA VAL A 212 4.73 4.88 -16.98
C VAL A 212 4.57 6.35 -16.55
N TYR A 213 5.71 7.01 -16.30
CA TYR A 213 5.81 8.43 -16.02
C TYR A 213 7.05 9.00 -16.73
N PRO A 214 6.94 9.42 -18.01
CA PRO A 214 8.01 10.20 -18.62
C PRO A 214 8.13 11.51 -17.83
N SER A 215 9.35 11.89 -17.45
CA SER A 215 9.62 13.15 -16.77
C SER A 215 9.01 14.32 -17.56
N GLY A 216 7.91 14.93 -17.09
CA GLY A 216 7.36 16.09 -17.83
C GLY A 216 5.89 16.50 -17.63
N ILE A 217 5.01 15.69 -17.03
CA ILE A 217 3.58 16.09 -16.95
C ILE A 217 3.36 17.29 -16.02
N TYR A 218 4.24 17.50 -15.04
CA TYR A 218 4.24 18.71 -14.19
C TYR A 218 5.65 19.30 -14.17
N MET A 219 6.00 20.10 -15.18
CA MET A 219 7.19 20.93 -15.08
C MET A 219 7.01 21.94 -13.95
N ARG A 220 8.07 22.14 -13.15
CA ARG A 220 8.18 23.16 -12.08
C ARG A 220 7.82 24.58 -12.54
N HIS A 221 7.80 24.81 -13.86
CA HIS A 221 7.53 26.06 -14.54
C HIS A 221 6.03 26.30 -14.85
N ASN A 222 5.12 25.36 -14.53
CA ASN A 222 3.66 25.46 -14.80
C ASN A 222 2.81 25.75 -13.56
N LEU A 223 3.42 26.25 -12.49
CA LEU A 223 2.69 26.75 -11.31
C LEU A 223 2.11 28.14 -11.62
N THR A 224 0.78 28.27 -11.61
CA THR A 224 0.14 29.58 -11.58
C THR A 224 0.38 30.25 -10.22
N PRO A 225 0.30 31.59 -10.13
CA PRO A 225 0.53 32.33 -8.88
C PRO A 225 -0.38 31.93 -7.70
N ASP A 226 -1.51 31.26 -7.95
CA ASP A 226 -2.42 30.71 -6.95
C ASP A 226 -2.13 29.25 -6.56
N GLY A 227 -1.00 28.68 -7.00
CA GLY A 227 -0.55 27.35 -6.61
C GLY A 227 -1.17 26.19 -7.42
N LYS A 228 -1.95 26.48 -8.47
CA LYS A 228 -2.56 25.46 -9.34
C LYS A 228 -1.66 25.19 -10.56
N PHE A 229 -1.73 23.98 -11.11
CA PHE A 229 -1.05 23.69 -12.37
C PHE A 229 -2.03 23.88 -13.54
N THR A 230 -1.61 24.63 -14.56
CA THR A 230 -2.29 24.58 -15.86
C THR A 230 -1.92 23.28 -16.58
N LYS A 231 -2.92 22.61 -17.19
CA LYS A 231 -2.69 21.42 -18.01
C LYS A 231 -1.79 21.78 -19.18
N SER A 232 -0.50 21.48 -19.10
CA SER A 232 0.36 21.52 -20.28
C SER A 232 0.12 20.29 -21.11
N VAL A 233 -0.47 20.52 -22.29
CA VAL A 233 -0.76 19.55 -23.34
C VAL A 233 -1.86 18.56 -22.96
N LYS A 234 -2.92 18.54 -23.76
CA LYS A 234 -3.98 17.54 -23.63
C LYS A 234 -3.33 16.16 -23.73
N PHE A 235 -3.42 15.36 -22.67
CA PHE A 235 -3.33 13.91 -22.80
C PHE A 235 -4.58 13.46 -23.57
N ASN A 236 -4.52 13.60 -24.90
CA ASN A 236 -5.46 12.98 -25.80
C ASN A 236 -4.90 11.57 -25.97
N GLY A 237 -5.55 10.56 -25.38
CA GLY A 237 -5.26 9.14 -25.66
C GLY A 237 -5.63 8.75 -27.10
N ALA A 238 -5.30 9.59 -28.07
CA ALA A 238 -5.36 9.28 -29.48
C ALA A 238 -4.04 8.61 -29.86
N VAL A 239 -4.16 7.56 -30.66
CA VAL A 239 -3.05 6.87 -31.31
C VAL A 239 -2.20 7.92 -32.02
N GLU A 240 -1.01 8.21 -31.49
CA GLU A 240 -0.02 8.95 -32.26
C GLU A 240 0.37 8.08 -33.45
N ASP A 241 0.32 8.69 -34.63
CA ASP A 241 0.75 8.10 -35.88
C ASP A 241 2.20 7.61 -35.72
N LEU A 242 2.40 6.30 -35.83
CA LEU A 242 3.71 5.65 -35.63
C LEU A 242 4.72 5.99 -36.75
N SER A 243 4.34 6.87 -37.68
CA SER A 243 5.16 7.32 -38.81
C SER A 243 6.32 8.24 -38.41
N SER A 244 6.37 8.73 -37.17
CA SER A 244 7.43 9.61 -36.65
C SER A 244 8.34 8.98 -35.60
N ILE A 245 8.32 7.66 -35.42
CA ILE A 245 9.29 6.98 -34.55
C ILE A 245 10.64 6.99 -35.28
N GLU A 246 11.60 7.79 -34.80
CA GLU A 246 13.02 7.56 -35.09
C GLU A 246 13.39 6.19 -34.54
N ILE A 247 13.67 5.26 -35.46
CA ILE A 247 14.29 3.98 -35.14
C ILE A 247 15.72 4.31 -34.72
N ILE A 248 16.02 4.26 -33.43
CA ILE A 248 17.41 4.16 -32.97
C ILE A 248 17.77 2.70 -33.15
N GLU A 249 18.43 2.38 -34.27
CA GLU A 249 19.15 1.13 -34.42
C GLU A 249 20.31 1.16 -33.41
N ASP A 250 20.22 0.36 -32.35
CA ASP A 250 21.40 0.04 -31.55
C ASP A 250 22.35 -0.69 -32.47
N ASN A 251 23.45 -0.02 -32.83
CA ASN A 251 24.61 -0.65 -33.45
C ASN A 251 25.01 -1.83 -32.58
N ILE A 252 24.83 -3.03 -33.13
CA ILE A 252 25.45 -4.24 -32.62
C ILE A 252 26.96 -3.97 -32.61
N ASP A 253 27.58 -4.13 -31.43
CA ASP A 253 29.02 -4.01 -31.26
C ASP A 253 29.77 -4.76 -32.38
N GLU A 254 30.43 -4.01 -33.25
CA GLU A 254 31.54 -4.51 -34.05
C GLU A 254 32.72 -4.75 -33.08
N GLU A 255 32.83 -5.95 -32.52
CA GLU A 255 34.10 -6.45 -32.01
C GLU A 255 35.02 -6.82 -33.20
N GLN A 256 35.59 -5.81 -33.85
CA GLN A 256 36.85 -5.84 -34.61
C GLN A 256 37.43 -4.41 -34.50
N THR A 257 38.66 -4.11 -34.09
CA THR A 257 39.93 -4.86 -34.16
C THR A 257 41.02 -4.03 -33.45
N ASN A 258 42.20 -4.66 -33.31
CA ASN A 258 43.55 -4.04 -33.36
C ASN A 258 44.20 -3.50 -32.07
N ASN A 259 45.24 -4.19 -31.58
CA ASN A 259 46.61 -4.02 -32.11
C ASN A 259 47.64 -4.75 -31.22
N LYS A 260 48.54 -5.51 -31.84
CA LYS A 260 49.95 -5.56 -31.44
C LYS A 260 50.80 -5.85 -32.68
N GLU A 261 51.34 -4.78 -33.22
CA GLU A 261 52.62 -4.79 -33.93
C GLU A 261 53.71 -5.36 -33.02
N ASN A 262 54.54 -6.21 -33.60
CA ASN A 262 55.99 -6.32 -33.44
C ASN A 262 56.40 -7.37 -34.50
N GLU A 263 56.87 -6.91 -35.65
CA GLU A 263 58.29 -6.86 -36.01
C GLU A 263 58.96 -8.24 -36.04
N ASP A 264 59.34 -8.61 -37.27
CA ASP A 264 60.50 -9.38 -37.70
C ASP A 264 60.90 -10.64 -36.90
N ASP A 265 61.01 -11.77 -37.58
CA ASP A 265 62.28 -12.19 -38.20
C ASP A 265 62.29 -13.71 -38.47
N ILE A 266 63.07 -14.11 -39.48
CA ILE A 266 63.66 -15.45 -39.73
C ILE A 266 62.85 -16.48 -40.56
N LYS A 267 63.31 -16.61 -41.83
CA LYS A 267 63.76 -17.80 -42.61
C LYS A 267 62.92 -19.09 -42.48
N GLU A 268 62.55 -19.77 -43.55
CA GLU A 268 63.35 -20.27 -44.69
C GLU A 268 62.41 -20.70 -45.82
#